data_AF-A0A5B6Z2B6-F1
#
_entry.id   AF-A0A5B6Z2B6-F1
#
_cell.length_a   1.000
_cell.length_b   1.000
_cell.length_c   1.000
_cell.angle_alpha   90.00
_cell.angle_beta   90.00
_cell.angle_gamma   90.00
#
_symmetry.space_group_name_H-M   'P 1'
#
loop_
_entity.id
_entity.type
_entity.pdbx_description
1 polymer ?
#
loop_
_entity_poly.entity_id
_entity_poly.type
_entity_poly.pdbx_seq_one_letter_code
_entity_poly.pdbx_strand_id
1 'polypeptide(L)'
;MALPRFVVLKSKYNDKYLSYIKEDVQVHGFLRFSGEEVVSPYAKYEVEPAKSGNGLVHIRCCYNNKYWVRWSQNHWWIVAGADEPEEDQSKWSCTLFKPVYVDATTVRFRHVQLGHYACLWRTGDAFDSCSFAGSEAPDKDQCDVCTFIDWESLLILPKHVAFKGDNGKYLAARWTENHPYLQFDSSDIGDPTVGNEIFITGDGSVRIKSDYLGKFWRRSPNWIWADSEDTSSNNSDTLFSPIKVDNKVVALRNLGNNNFCKRLTTEGKTSCLNAAVSTIAREARLEVEELVLSRSIYNVNYRLMDARIYNQSVLTMANGNAINRTQVPNTVEVKLEYTETKSQTWNASVSLKLGVTTSIQTGIPLIAEGKIEISAEFTGEYQWGSTKESNTTLATTYTVTVPPMTMVKVSLLATKGSCDVPFSYNQRDTLTNGQQITSTMDDGIYTGINCFNFKYETQEEKL
;
A
#
# COMPACT_ATOMS: atom_id res chain seq x y z
N MET A 1 23.90 2.62 -9.91
CA MET A 1 23.05 2.49 -8.71
C MET A 1 21.61 2.61 -9.17
N ALA A 2 20.69 1.83 -8.61
CA ALA A 2 19.27 1.86 -8.98
C ALA A 2 18.45 2.12 -7.71
N LEU A 3 17.34 2.86 -7.84
CA LEU A 3 16.43 3.04 -6.72
C LEU A 3 15.71 1.70 -6.44
N PRO A 4 15.39 1.40 -5.17
CA PRO A 4 14.45 0.34 -4.85
C PRO A 4 13.13 0.52 -5.59
N ARG A 5 12.39 -0.58 -5.80
CA ARG A 5 11.07 -0.53 -6.42
C ARG A 5 10.10 0.32 -5.59
N PHE A 6 10.12 0.16 -4.27
CA PHE A 6 9.33 0.99 -3.37
C PHE A 6 10.24 1.82 -2.48
N VAL A 7 10.03 3.13 -2.47
CA VAL A 7 10.87 4.09 -1.76
C VAL A 7 10.08 4.97 -0.82
N VAL A 8 10.74 5.38 0.26
CA VAL A 8 10.37 6.54 1.07
C VAL A 8 11.45 7.60 0.90
N LEU A 9 11.04 8.85 0.83
CA LEU A 9 11.95 9.97 0.61
C LEU A 9 11.94 10.86 1.84
N LYS A 10 13.10 11.06 2.47
CA LYS A 10 13.28 11.97 3.59
C LYS A 10 14.10 13.18 3.14
N SER A 11 13.57 14.39 3.34
CA SER A 11 14.31 15.61 2.99
C SER A 11 15.56 15.74 3.85
N LYS A 12 16.70 16.11 3.23
CA LYS A 12 17.89 16.52 3.98
C LYS A 12 17.73 17.87 4.68
N TYR A 13 16.75 18.67 4.27
CA TYR A 13 16.59 20.05 4.74
C TYR A 13 15.83 20.13 6.07
N ASN A 14 14.70 19.42 6.21
CA ASN A 14 13.84 19.51 7.41
C ASN A 14 13.65 18.17 8.15
N ASP A 15 14.32 17.10 7.72
CA ASP A 15 14.22 15.76 8.29
C ASP A 15 12.79 15.16 8.28
N LYS A 16 11.91 15.63 7.40
CA LYS A 16 10.56 15.06 7.22
C LYS A 16 10.49 14.16 5.99
N TYR A 17 9.58 13.19 6.07
CA TYR A 17 9.26 12.32 4.95
C TYR A 17 8.34 13.05 3.97
N LEU A 18 8.56 12.86 2.67
CA LEU A 18 7.64 13.26 1.63
C LEU A 18 6.36 12.45 1.79
N SER A 19 5.22 13.12 1.90
CA SER A 19 3.92 12.49 2.13
C SER A 19 2.84 13.11 1.26
N TYR A 20 1.90 12.29 0.83
CA TYR A 20 0.70 12.69 0.13
C TYR A 20 -0.26 13.47 1.05
N ILE A 21 -0.80 14.59 0.57
CA ILE A 21 -1.84 15.36 1.27
C ILE A 21 -3.20 14.88 0.79
N LYS A 22 -3.91 14.16 1.67
CA LYS A 22 -5.27 13.66 1.41
C LYS A 22 -6.35 14.59 1.94
N GLU A 23 -6.02 15.50 2.85
CA GLU A 23 -6.96 16.42 3.46
C GLU A 23 -7.62 17.27 2.37
N ASP A 24 -8.92 17.52 2.51
CA ASP A 24 -9.68 18.35 1.58
C ASP A 24 -9.38 19.83 1.82
N VAL A 25 -8.18 20.24 1.41
CA VAL A 25 -7.62 21.58 1.52
C VAL A 25 -7.05 22.02 0.17
N GLN A 26 -6.61 23.29 0.05
CA GLN A 26 -6.09 23.85 -1.21
C GLN A 26 -4.98 23.01 -1.87
N VAL A 27 -4.21 22.28 -1.07
CA VAL A 27 -3.09 21.43 -1.50
C VAL A 27 -3.42 19.93 -1.48
N HIS A 28 -4.69 19.55 -1.51
CA HIS A 28 -5.09 18.16 -1.73
C HIS A 28 -4.42 17.60 -2.99
N GLY A 29 -3.86 16.40 -2.91
CA GLY A 29 -3.13 15.78 -4.02
C GLY A 29 -1.63 16.12 -4.08
N PHE A 30 -1.18 17.11 -3.31
CA PHE A 30 0.21 17.54 -3.31
C PHE A 30 1.09 16.59 -2.49
N LEU A 31 2.39 16.69 -2.75
CA LEU A 31 3.42 15.97 -2.01
C LEU A 31 4.15 16.96 -1.11
N ARG A 32 4.17 16.74 0.19
CA ARG A 32 4.79 17.64 1.17
C ARG A 32 5.76 16.91 2.08
N PHE A 33 6.89 17.55 2.35
CA PHE A 33 7.86 17.07 3.35
C PHE A 33 7.37 17.41 4.77
N SER A 34 6.36 16.67 5.23
CA SER A 34 5.75 16.83 6.55
C SER A 34 5.51 15.51 7.29
N GLY A 35 5.77 14.36 6.66
CA GLY A 35 5.59 13.06 7.29
C GLY A 35 6.58 12.85 8.43
N GLU A 36 6.09 12.27 9.53
CA GLU A 36 6.87 11.95 10.73
C GLU A 36 7.31 10.48 10.77
N GLU A 37 6.59 9.61 10.07
CA GLU A 37 6.77 8.17 10.13
C GLU A 37 7.17 7.59 8.77
N VAL A 38 8.27 6.85 8.75
CA VAL A 38 8.77 6.18 7.55
C VAL A 38 7.78 5.13 7.03
N VAL A 39 6.96 4.54 7.91
CA VAL A 39 5.96 3.52 7.57
C VAL A 39 4.57 4.10 7.29
N SER A 40 4.45 5.42 7.15
CA SER A 40 3.18 6.05 6.82
C SER A 40 2.68 5.58 5.44
N PRO A 41 1.39 5.22 5.29
CA PRO A 41 0.83 4.85 3.98
C PRO A 41 0.93 5.98 2.94
N TYR A 42 1.03 7.23 3.41
CA TYR A 42 1.12 8.41 2.55
C TYR A 42 2.54 8.70 2.05
N ALA A 43 3.55 8.04 2.59
CA ALA A 43 4.97 8.30 2.30
C ALA A 43 5.61 7.25 1.35
N LYS A 44 4.84 6.27 0.91
CA LYS A 44 5.30 5.17 0.05
C LYS A 44 5.10 5.50 -1.42
N TYR A 45 6.18 5.39 -2.19
CA TYR A 45 6.17 5.60 -3.65
C TYR A 45 6.73 4.40 -4.40
N GLU A 46 6.10 4.02 -5.51
CA GLU A 46 6.62 3.02 -6.45
C GLU A 46 7.41 3.70 -7.56
N VAL A 47 8.63 3.21 -7.80
CA VAL A 47 9.52 3.65 -8.86
C VAL A 47 9.40 2.65 -10.00
N GLU A 48 8.89 3.11 -11.14
CA GLU A 48 8.65 2.28 -12.33
C GLU A 48 9.62 2.71 -13.44
N PRO A 49 10.41 1.79 -14.03
CA PRO A 49 11.25 2.12 -15.17
C PRO A 49 10.42 2.65 -16.35
N ALA A 50 10.86 3.72 -16.99
CA ALA A 50 10.25 4.21 -18.22
C ALA A 50 10.41 3.20 -19.36
N LYS A 51 9.46 3.18 -20.31
CA LYS A 51 9.56 2.41 -21.55
C LYS A 51 10.57 3.04 -22.52
N SER A 52 10.67 4.36 -22.48
CA SER A 52 11.64 5.15 -23.25
C SER A 52 12.78 5.70 -22.38
N GLY A 53 13.99 5.67 -22.94
CA GLY A 53 15.17 6.30 -22.34
C GLY A 53 15.83 5.48 -21.22
N ASN A 54 17.16 5.28 -21.34
CA ASN A 54 17.92 4.56 -20.33
C ASN A 54 17.97 5.33 -19.00
N GLY A 55 17.39 4.76 -17.94
CA GLY A 55 17.48 5.26 -16.57
C GLY A 55 16.47 6.35 -16.20
N LEU A 56 15.47 6.63 -17.05
CA LEU A 56 14.31 7.43 -16.66
C LEU A 56 13.29 6.57 -15.92
N VAL A 57 12.52 7.20 -15.03
CA VAL A 57 11.52 6.53 -14.20
C VAL A 57 10.22 7.33 -14.16
N HIS A 58 9.12 6.63 -13.94
CA HIS A 58 7.89 7.16 -13.38
C HIS A 58 7.91 6.95 -11.86
N ILE A 59 7.29 7.85 -11.11
CA ILE A 59 7.15 7.71 -9.66
C ILE A 59 5.66 7.79 -9.33
N ARG A 60 5.12 6.77 -8.66
CA ARG A 60 3.70 6.65 -8.34
C ARG A 60 3.49 6.66 -6.84
N CYS A 61 2.57 7.49 -6.36
CA CYS A 61 2.13 7.45 -4.97
C CYS A 61 1.35 6.16 -4.72
N CYS A 62 1.74 5.36 -3.72
CA CYS A 62 1.06 4.10 -3.44
C CYS A 62 -0.28 4.28 -2.70
N TYR A 63 -0.56 5.46 -2.13
CA TYR A 63 -1.84 5.75 -1.49
C TYR A 63 -2.96 5.85 -2.53
N ASN A 64 -2.84 6.80 -3.48
CA ASN A 64 -3.86 7.06 -4.50
C ASN A 64 -3.57 6.37 -5.85
N ASN A 65 -2.45 5.65 -5.95
CA ASN A 65 -1.97 5.01 -7.18
C ASN A 65 -1.81 5.96 -8.37
N LYS A 66 -1.61 7.27 -8.18
CA LYS A 66 -1.38 8.23 -9.27
C LYS A 66 0.10 8.61 -9.40
N TYR A 67 0.50 8.91 -10.63
CA TYR A 67 1.88 9.29 -10.95
C TYR A 67 2.17 10.75 -10.61
N TRP A 68 3.43 10.99 -10.26
CA TRP A 68 3.99 12.31 -10.09
C TRP A 68 3.93 13.07 -11.41
N VAL A 69 3.33 14.24 -11.36
CA VAL A 69 3.17 15.13 -12.51
C VAL A 69 3.16 16.57 -12.02
N ARG A 70 3.40 17.52 -12.92
CA ARG A 70 3.14 18.92 -12.62
C ARG A 70 1.66 19.14 -12.34
N TRP A 71 1.34 20.07 -11.44
CA TRP A 71 -0.05 20.37 -11.09
C TRP A 71 -0.89 20.88 -12.27
N SER A 72 -0.27 21.66 -13.17
CA SER A 72 -0.88 22.13 -14.42
C SER A 72 0.18 22.64 -15.38
N GLN A 73 -0.24 23.01 -16.60
CA GLN A 73 0.62 23.65 -17.60
C GLN A 73 1.32 24.92 -17.11
N ASN A 74 0.72 25.65 -16.15
CA ASN A 74 1.22 26.93 -15.66
C ASN A 74 1.89 26.85 -14.28
N HIS A 75 1.92 25.67 -13.67
CA HIS A 75 2.48 25.46 -12.34
C HIS A 75 3.63 24.44 -12.37
N TRP A 76 4.60 24.60 -11.47
CA TRP A 76 5.75 23.70 -11.32
C TRP A 76 5.70 22.87 -10.04
N TRP A 77 4.63 22.99 -9.26
CA TRP A 77 4.31 22.08 -8.16
C TRP A 77 4.18 20.65 -8.68
N ILE A 78 4.74 19.69 -7.94
CA ILE A 78 4.63 18.26 -8.24
C ILE A 78 3.58 17.64 -7.34
N VAL A 79 2.61 16.98 -7.97
CA VAL A 79 1.45 16.34 -7.34
C VAL A 79 1.37 14.88 -7.76
N ALA A 80 0.72 14.03 -6.97
CA ALA A 80 0.36 12.68 -7.39
C ALA A 80 -1.01 12.70 -8.07
N GLY A 81 -1.05 13.11 -9.34
CA GLY A 81 -2.28 13.48 -10.03
C GLY A 81 -2.55 12.77 -11.36
N ALA A 82 -1.54 12.15 -11.98
CA ALA A 82 -1.71 11.51 -13.28
C ALA A 82 -2.22 10.06 -13.17
N ASP A 83 -3.27 9.73 -13.90
CA ASP A 83 -3.86 8.38 -13.92
C ASP A 83 -3.05 7.39 -14.77
N GLU A 84 -2.22 7.85 -15.70
CA GLU A 84 -1.40 6.99 -16.56
C GLU A 84 -0.03 7.66 -16.79
N PRO A 85 1.02 6.88 -17.07
CA PRO A 85 2.32 7.45 -17.39
C PRO A 85 2.28 8.19 -18.74
N GLU A 86 2.96 9.33 -18.83
CA GLU A 86 3.11 10.13 -20.04
C GLU A 86 4.60 10.37 -20.33
N GLU A 87 5.09 9.79 -21.42
CA GLU A 87 6.51 9.81 -21.80
C GLU A 87 6.84 10.84 -22.89
N ASP A 88 5.83 11.51 -23.47
CA ASP A 88 6.06 12.64 -24.37
C ASP A 88 6.64 13.83 -23.59
N GLN A 89 7.95 14.01 -23.70
CA GLN A 89 8.70 15.06 -23.02
C GLN A 89 8.31 16.48 -23.46
N SER A 90 7.53 16.65 -24.55
CA SER A 90 7.01 17.95 -24.96
C SER A 90 5.76 18.37 -24.18
N LYS A 91 5.03 17.41 -23.59
CA LYS A 91 3.80 17.69 -22.84
C LYS A 91 4.11 18.10 -21.42
N TRP A 92 3.45 19.16 -20.95
CA TRP A 92 3.56 19.59 -19.56
C TRP A 92 3.17 18.50 -18.54
N SER A 93 2.32 17.55 -18.97
CA SER A 93 1.85 16.40 -18.19
C SER A 93 2.83 15.21 -18.19
N CYS A 94 4.03 15.36 -18.76
CA CYS A 94 5.06 14.32 -18.72
C CYS A 94 5.33 13.89 -17.27
N THR A 95 5.36 12.58 -17.04
CA THR A 95 5.54 11.97 -15.70
C THR A 95 6.96 11.46 -15.47
N LEU A 96 7.87 11.72 -16.42
CA LEU A 96 9.25 11.23 -16.37
C LEU A 96 10.12 12.05 -15.42
N PHE A 97 10.84 11.33 -14.56
CA PHE A 97 11.91 11.87 -13.73
C PHE A 97 13.22 11.14 -14.01
N LYS A 98 14.34 11.86 -13.86
CA LYS A 98 15.68 11.30 -13.87
C LYS A 98 16.25 11.32 -12.46
N PRO A 99 16.48 10.17 -11.82
CA PRO A 99 17.24 10.08 -10.58
C PRO A 99 18.69 10.50 -10.81
N VAL A 100 19.21 11.39 -9.97
CA VAL A 100 20.61 11.84 -9.97
C VAL A 100 21.17 11.60 -8.57
N TYR A 101 21.97 10.55 -8.43
CA TYR A 101 22.58 10.17 -7.16
C TYR A 101 23.59 11.22 -6.70
N VAL A 102 23.49 11.60 -5.43
CA VAL A 102 24.48 12.48 -4.77
C VAL A 102 25.53 11.62 -4.07
N ASP A 103 25.08 10.54 -3.42
CA ASP A 103 25.92 9.49 -2.84
C ASP A 103 25.18 8.14 -2.83
N ALA A 104 25.59 7.20 -1.98
CA ALA A 104 25.01 5.86 -1.90
C ALA A 104 23.59 5.78 -1.31
N THR A 105 23.14 6.80 -0.57
CA THR A 105 21.85 6.80 0.14
C THR A 105 21.00 8.02 -0.18
N THR A 106 21.52 8.96 -0.98
CA THR A 106 20.83 10.21 -1.31
C THR A 106 20.73 10.47 -2.81
N VAL A 107 19.63 11.11 -3.20
CA VAL A 107 19.22 11.28 -4.59
C VAL A 107 18.55 12.64 -4.80
N ARG A 108 18.70 13.18 -6.02
CA ARG A 108 17.87 14.25 -6.56
C ARG A 108 16.97 13.70 -7.65
N PHE A 109 15.79 14.28 -7.82
CA PHE A 109 14.91 13.94 -8.94
C PHE A 109 14.82 15.12 -9.89
N ARG A 110 15.25 14.93 -11.14
CA ARG A 110 15.13 15.94 -12.20
C ARG A 110 13.88 15.66 -13.02
N HIS A 111 12.89 16.55 -12.99
CA HIS A 111 11.71 16.48 -13.83
C HIS A 111 12.11 16.66 -15.30
N VAL A 112 11.83 15.66 -16.15
CA VAL A 112 12.43 15.59 -17.49
C VAL A 112 11.95 16.71 -18.40
N GLN A 113 10.64 16.98 -18.45
CA GLN A 113 10.10 18.00 -19.35
C GLN A 113 10.55 19.43 -19.00
N LEU A 114 10.72 19.75 -17.71
CA LEU A 114 11.22 21.08 -17.29
C LEU A 114 12.74 21.15 -17.25
N GLY A 115 13.43 20.02 -17.13
CA GLY A 115 14.86 20.01 -16.83
C GLY A 115 15.20 20.54 -15.43
N HIS A 116 14.23 20.69 -14.53
CA HIS A 116 14.40 21.24 -13.18
C HIS A 116 14.48 20.13 -12.12
N TYR A 117 15.22 20.36 -11.04
CA TYR A 117 15.22 19.51 -9.87
C TYR A 117 13.98 19.74 -9.01
N ALA A 118 13.31 18.65 -8.64
CA ALA A 118 12.25 18.66 -7.64
C ALA A 118 12.87 18.88 -6.25
N CYS A 119 12.27 19.78 -5.48
CA CYS A 119 12.79 20.22 -4.19
C CYS A 119 11.65 20.55 -3.21
N LEU A 120 11.99 20.61 -1.92
CA LEU A 120 11.18 21.23 -0.89
C LEU A 120 11.15 22.74 -1.14
N TRP A 121 9.99 23.29 -1.50
CA TRP A 121 9.86 24.74 -1.72
C TRP A 121 9.39 25.46 -0.47
N ARG A 122 9.93 26.66 -0.24
CA ARG A 122 9.68 27.47 0.96
C ARG A 122 8.86 28.69 0.55
N THR A 123 7.63 28.78 1.02
CA THR A 123 6.69 29.86 0.67
C THR A 123 6.13 30.56 1.90
N GLY A 124 6.11 29.90 3.06
CA GLY A 124 5.49 30.42 4.29
C GLY A 124 3.96 30.46 4.26
N ASP A 125 3.31 29.84 3.27
CA ASP A 125 1.85 29.79 3.11
C ASP A 125 1.33 28.33 3.04
N ALA A 126 0.11 28.15 2.51
CA ALA A 126 -0.51 26.83 2.37
C ALA A 126 0.28 25.85 1.48
N PHE A 127 1.28 26.29 0.72
CA PHE A 127 2.15 25.47 -0.13
C PHE A 127 3.52 25.19 0.48
N ASP A 128 3.76 25.65 1.71
CA ASP A 128 5.08 25.49 2.33
C ASP A 128 5.48 24.02 2.42
N SER A 129 6.76 23.77 2.13
CA SER A 129 7.38 22.45 2.11
C SER A 129 6.77 21.45 1.11
N CYS A 130 5.91 21.91 0.19
CA CYS A 130 5.44 21.10 -0.95
C CYS A 130 6.55 20.91 -2.00
N SER A 131 6.46 19.79 -2.73
CA SER A 131 7.38 19.44 -3.80
C SER A 131 7.19 20.35 -5.02
N PHE A 132 8.28 20.94 -5.49
CA PHE A 132 8.30 21.90 -6.59
C PHE A 132 9.50 21.67 -7.50
N ALA A 133 9.29 21.73 -8.81
CA ALA A 133 10.36 21.67 -9.80
C ALA A 133 11.07 23.04 -9.91
N GLY A 134 11.99 23.29 -8.99
CA GLY A 134 12.57 24.60 -8.68
C GLY A 134 13.45 25.20 -9.77
N SER A 135 14.58 24.55 -10.05
CA SER A 135 15.58 25.11 -10.97
C SER A 135 16.39 24.03 -11.69
N GLU A 136 17.05 24.40 -12.78
CA GLU A 136 17.96 23.50 -13.51
C GLU A 136 19.23 23.15 -12.73
N ALA A 137 19.67 24.04 -11.84
CA ALA A 137 20.87 23.85 -11.03
C ALA A 137 20.53 23.16 -9.69
N PRO A 138 21.46 22.38 -9.12
CA PRO A 138 21.30 21.87 -7.76
C PRO A 138 21.08 23.00 -6.75
N ASP A 139 20.16 22.78 -5.81
CA ASP A 139 19.85 23.76 -4.78
C ASP A 139 21.01 23.89 -3.77
N LYS A 140 21.32 25.13 -3.39
CA LYS A 140 22.46 25.44 -2.50
C LYS A 140 22.19 25.02 -1.05
N ASP A 141 20.93 25.05 -0.62
CA ASP A 141 20.50 24.66 0.72
C ASP A 141 20.16 23.16 0.78
N GLN A 142 20.40 22.43 -0.33
CA GLN A 142 20.10 21.00 -0.49
C GLN A 142 18.61 20.67 -0.31
N CYS A 143 17.71 21.63 -0.58
CA CYS A 143 16.27 21.39 -0.58
C CYS A 143 15.83 20.36 -1.65
N ASP A 144 16.69 20.08 -2.63
CA ASP A 144 16.50 19.11 -3.72
C ASP A 144 17.08 17.71 -3.42
N VAL A 145 17.69 17.51 -2.24
CA VAL A 145 18.32 16.24 -1.86
C VAL A 145 17.42 15.47 -0.90
N CYS A 146 17.11 14.22 -1.27
CA CYS A 146 16.39 13.29 -0.42
C CYS A 146 17.29 12.11 -0.05
N THR A 147 17.23 11.67 1.21
CA THR A 147 17.64 10.32 1.59
C THR A 147 16.54 9.37 1.13
N PHE A 148 16.89 8.34 0.36
CA PHE A 148 15.92 7.31 -0.03
C PHE A 148 16.05 6.09 0.88
N ILE A 149 14.91 5.53 1.26
CA ILE A 149 14.82 4.33 2.09
C ILE A 149 14.09 3.27 1.29
N ASP A 150 14.65 2.07 1.26
CA ASP A 150 13.99 0.90 0.67
C ASP A 150 12.80 0.48 1.54
N TRP A 151 11.58 0.72 1.06
CA TRP A 151 10.38 0.34 1.80
C TRP A 151 10.27 -1.17 1.99
N GLU A 152 10.77 -1.99 1.05
CA GLU A 152 10.69 -3.44 1.15
C GLU A 152 11.61 -4.00 2.24
N SER A 153 12.58 -3.20 2.68
CA SER A 153 13.43 -3.52 3.84
C SER A 153 12.75 -3.24 5.19
N LEU A 154 11.67 -2.44 5.21
CA LEU A 154 10.92 -2.11 6.41
C LEU A 154 9.94 -3.24 6.76
N LEU A 155 9.64 -3.39 8.05
CA LEU A 155 8.69 -4.39 8.52
C LEU A 155 7.70 -3.78 9.51
N ILE A 156 6.43 -3.69 9.09
CA ILE A 156 5.32 -3.31 9.96
C ILE A 156 4.81 -4.55 10.67
N LEU A 157 5.21 -4.72 11.94
CA LEU A 157 4.69 -5.80 12.77
C LEU A 157 3.24 -5.51 13.20
N PRO A 158 2.39 -6.53 13.35
CA PRO A 158 1.06 -6.37 13.95
C PRO A 158 1.14 -5.78 15.35
N LYS A 159 0.05 -5.13 15.76
CA LYS A 159 0.00 -4.40 17.04
C LYS A 159 0.13 -5.33 18.26
N HIS A 160 -0.51 -6.49 18.25
CA HIS A 160 -0.48 -7.48 19.34
C HIS A 160 0.04 -8.82 18.85
N VAL A 161 1.18 -9.25 19.40
CA VAL A 161 1.91 -10.42 18.90
C VAL A 161 2.44 -11.30 20.03
N ALA A 162 2.58 -12.59 19.73
CA ALA A 162 3.46 -13.50 20.44
C ALA A 162 4.65 -13.87 19.55
N PHE A 163 5.79 -14.13 20.19
CA PHE A 163 6.99 -14.60 19.50
C PHE A 163 7.26 -16.05 19.88
N LYS A 164 7.56 -16.90 18.91
CA LYS A 164 7.86 -18.30 19.12
C LYS A 164 9.28 -18.60 18.65
N GLY A 165 10.04 -19.26 19.52
CA GLY A 165 11.44 -19.58 19.28
C GLY A 165 11.63 -20.85 18.45
N ASP A 166 12.87 -21.11 18.06
CA ASP A 166 13.27 -22.32 17.32
C ASP A 166 13.06 -23.63 18.12
N ASN A 167 12.82 -23.53 19.42
CA ASN A 167 12.44 -24.63 20.30
C ASN A 167 10.93 -24.93 20.32
N GLY A 168 10.14 -24.23 19.50
CA GLY A 168 8.68 -24.41 19.39
C GLY A 168 7.88 -23.83 20.54
N LYS A 169 8.51 -23.05 21.44
CA LYS A 169 7.87 -22.42 22.60
C LYS A 169 7.69 -20.93 22.38
N TYR A 170 6.60 -20.38 22.92
CA TYR A 170 6.37 -18.94 22.98
C TYR A 170 7.26 -18.29 24.03
N LEU A 171 7.68 -17.07 23.72
CA LEU A 171 8.42 -16.19 24.59
C LEU A 171 7.48 -15.60 25.64
N ALA A 172 7.72 -15.96 26.89
CA ALA A 172 6.89 -15.65 28.03
C ALA A 172 7.66 -14.82 29.06
N ALA A 173 6.99 -13.86 29.70
CA ALA A 173 7.57 -13.12 30.83
C ALA A 173 7.72 -14.01 32.07
N ARG A 174 8.93 -14.09 32.63
CA ARG A 174 9.27 -14.93 33.80
C ARG A 174 10.19 -14.18 34.76
N TRP A 175 9.96 -14.36 36.06
CA TRP A 175 10.82 -13.80 37.09
C TRP A 175 11.94 -14.78 37.42
N THR A 176 13.19 -14.33 37.24
CA THR A 176 14.40 -15.08 37.59
C THR A 176 15.37 -14.12 38.25
N GLU A 177 15.92 -14.48 39.42
CA GLU A 177 16.90 -13.66 40.15
C GLU A 177 16.48 -12.17 40.29
N ASN A 178 15.20 -11.94 40.63
CA ASN A 178 14.60 -10.59 40.79
C ASN A 178 14.54 -9.72 39.52
N HIS A 179 14.71 -10.30 38.33
CA HIS A 179 14.53 -9.59 37.06
C HIS A 179 13.43 -10.23 36.20
N PRO A 180 12.66 -9.44 35.44
CA PRO A 180 11.61 -9.93 34.54
C PRO A 180 12.20 -10.34 33.19
N TYR A 181 12.79 -11.54 33.13
CA TYR A 181 13.31 -12.12 31.91
C TYR A 181 12.20 -12.50 30.93
N LEU A 182 12.57 -12.61 29.65
CA LEU A 182 11.73 -13.16 28.60
C LEU A 182 12.26 -14.56 28.24
N GLN A 183 11.46 -15.60 28.45
CA GLN A 183 11.87 -17.00 28.35
C GLN A 183 11.02 -17.78 27.35
N PHE A 184 11.64 -18.53 26.45
CA PHE A 184 10.95 -19.42 25.50
C PHE A 184 10.52 -20.72 26.18
N ASP A 185 9.40 -20.69 26.89
CA ASP A 185 8.96 -21.76 27.80
C ASP A 185 7.49 -22.19 27.59
N SER A 186 6.62 -21.26 27.18
CA SER A 186 5.19 -21.55 27.06
C SER A 186 4.86 -22.32 25.77
N SER A 187 3.90 -23.24 25.85
CA SER A 187 3.34 -23.94 24.67
C SER A 187 1.96 -23.44 24.28
N ASP A 188 1.40 -22.51 25.05
CA ASP A 188 0.04 -22.01 24.88
C ASP A 188 0.08 -20.53 24.50
N ILE A 189 -0.51 -20.19 23.35
CA ILE A 189 -0.63 -18.80 22.91
C ILE A 189 -1.65 -18.01 23.75
N GLY A 190 -2.52 -18.72 24.47
CA GLY A 190 -3.44 -18.16 25.46
C GLY A 190 -2.80 -17.86 26.82
N ASP A 191 -1.53 -18.24 27.06
CA ASP A 191 -0.81 -17.90 28.28
C ASP A 191 -0.69 -16.36 28.38
N PRO A 192 -1.24 -15.71 29.43
CA PRO A 192 -1.27 -14.25 29.52
C PRO A 192 0.13 -13.60 29.53
N THR A 193 1.19 -14.38 29.78
CA THR A 193 2.57 -13.90 29.86
C THR A 193 3.30 -13.84 28.51
N VAL A 194 2.72 -14.35 27.42
CA VAL A 194 3.34 -14.35 26.08
C VAL A 194 2.99 -13.11 25.26
N GLY A 195 1.99 -12.34 25.71
CA GLY A 195 1.46 -11.19 25.00
C GLY A 195 2.41 -10.00 24.95
N ASN A 196 2.56 -9.42 23.77
CA ASN A 196 3.32 -8.19 23.57
C ASN A 196 2.60 -7.21 22.63
N GLU A 197 2.74 -5.93 22.95
CA GLU A 197 2.25 -4.81 22.16
C GLU A 197 3.42 -4.09 21.45
N ILE A 198 3.28 -3.88 20.14
CA ILE A 198 4.29 -3.22 19.29
C ILE A 198 4.02 -1.72 19.19
N PHE A 199 5.08 -0.92 19.26
CA PHE A 199 5.07 0.52 19.04
C PHE A 199 6.15 0.88 18.02
N ILE A 200 5.74 1.35 16.84
CA ILE A 200 6.67 1.73 15.78
C ILE A 200 7.10 3.18 16.01
N THR A 201 8.40 3.46 15.86
CA THR A 201 8.97 4.81 15.93
C THR A 201 9.02 5.45 14.53
N GLY A 202 9.24 6.77 14.47
CA GLY A 202 9.25 7.50 13.21
C GLY A 202 10.25 6.98 12.16
N ASP A 203 11.36 6.38 12.59
CA ASP A 203 12.38 5.77 11.73
C ASP A 203 12.14 4.29 11.40
N GLY A 204 11.02 3.71 11.86
CA GLY A 204 10.63 2.32 11.59
C GLY A 204 11.22 1.29 12.56
N SER A 205 12.02 1.71 13.55
CA SER A 205 12.35 0.82 14.67
C SER A 205 11.11 0.58 15.55
N VAL A 206 11.19 -0.38 16.47
CA VAL A 206 10.08 -0.74 17.33
C VAL A 206 10.48 -0.77 18.80
N ARG A 207 9.54 -0.38 19.66
CA ARG A 207 9.53 -0.68 21.08
C ARG A 207 8.49 -1.76 21.31
N ILE A 208 8.80 -2.70 22.20
CA ILE A 208 7.96 -3.87 22.47
C ILE A 208 7.57 -3.82 23.95
N LYS A 209 6.28 -3.81 24.26
CA LYS A 209 5.77 -3.78 25.64
C LYS A 209 5.19 -5.15 25.99
N SER A 210 5.58 -5.72 27.12
CA SER A 210 4.92 -6.93 27.62
C SER A 210 3.51 -6.57 28.11
N ASP A 211 2.50 -7.30 27.64
CA ASP A 211 1.12 -7.11 28.07
C ASP A 211 0.94 -7.46 29.55
N TYR A 212 1.62 -8.52 30.00
CA TYR A 212 1.56 -9.01 31.37
C TYR A 212 2.20 -8.06 32.39
N LEU A 213 3.37 -7.51 32.06
CA LEU A 213 4.12 -6.65 32.98
C LEU A 213 3.79 -5.16 32.80
N GLY A 214 3.22 -4.77 31.65
CA GLY A 214 2.96 -3.38 31.30
C GLY A 214 4.22 -2.54 31.10
N LYS A 215 5.38 -3.17 30.86
CA LYS A 215 6.70 -2.54 30.72
C LYS A 215 7.34 -2.83 29.38
N PHE A 216 8.19 -1.92 28.92
CA PHE A 216 8.94 -2.08 27.67
C PHE A 216 10.13 -3.03 27.83
N TRP A 217 10.40 -3.78 26.76
CA TRP A 217 11.59 -4.58 26.59
C TRP A 217 12.81 -3.67 26.57
N ARG A 218 13.85 -4.07 27.30
CA ARG A 218 15.11 -3.35 27.43
C ARG A 218 16.26 -4.34 27.52
N ARG A 219 17.33 -4.04 26.80
CA ARG A 219 18.59 -4.79 26.89
C ARG A 219 19.37 -4.40 28.16
N SER A 220 19.78 -5.38 28.98
CA SER A 220 20.62 -5.17 30.16
C SER A 220 21.27 -6.48 30.69
N PRO A 221 22.62 -6.58 30.78
CA PRO A 221 23.51 -5.92 29.86
C PRO A 221 23.20 -6.42 28.43
N ASN A 222 23.09 -7.73 28.19
CA ASN A 222 22.65 -8.30 26.91
C ASN A 222 21.37 -9.13 27.01
N TRP A 223 20.91 -9.45 28.22
CA TRP A 223 19.59 -10.05 28.43
C TRP A 223 18.51 -9.04 28.08
N ILE A 224 17.38 -9.51 27.58
CA ILE A 224 16.21 -8.66 27.38
C ILE A 224 15.26 -8.84 28.55
N TRP A 225 15.03 -7.75 29.28
CA TRP A 225 14.08 -7.68 30.39
C TRP A 225 12.89 -6.81 30.00
N ALA A 226 11.71 -7.13 30.51
CA ALA A 226 10.54 -6.26 30.39
C ALA A 226 10.38 -5.42 31.65
N ASP A 227 11.26 -4.44 31.85
CA ASP A 227 11.34 -3.62 33.07
C ASP A 227 11.30 -2.11 32.82
N SER A 228 11.37 -1.67 31.57
CA SER A 228 11.53 -0.26 31.27
C SER A 228 10.21 0.51 31.39
N GLU A 229 10.24 1.57 32.19
CA GLU A 229 9.17 2.58 32.29
C GLU A 229 9.39 3.77 31.36
N ASP A 230 10.52 3.82 30.64
CA ASP A 230 10.83 4.88 29.69
C ASP A 230 9.71 5.00 28.66
N THR A 231 9.11 6.18 28.55
CA THR A 231 8.06 6.48 27.57
C THR A 231 8.64 7.11 26.30
N SER A 232 9.90 7.53 26.32
CA SER A 232 10.61 8.10 25.17
C SER A 232 11.22 7.02 24.26
N SER A 233 11.62 7.40 23.06
CA SER A 233 12.40 6.58 22.12
C SER A 233 13.88 6.97 22.09
N ASN A 234 14.42 7.53 23.18
CA ASN A 234 15.81 8.01 23.22
C ASN A 234 16.80 6.94 23.71
N ASN A 235 16.32 5.91 24.41
CA ASN A 235 17.15 4.82 24.88
C ASN A 235 17.25 3.70 23.83
N SER A 236 18.40 3.59 23.18
CA SER A 236 18.70 2.58 22.16
C SER A 236 18.59 1.13 22.69
N ASP A 237 18.73 0.91 23.99
CA ASP A 237 18.52 -0.42 24.60
C ASP A 237 17.05 -0.86 24.59
N THR A 238 16.12 0.06 24.41
CA THR A 238 14.67 -0.22 24.29
C THR A 238 14.17 -0.26 22.85
N LEU A 239 15.06 -0.02 21.88
CA LEU A 239 14.74 0.01 20.45
C LEU A 239 15.22 -1.25 19.75
N PHE A 240 14.37 -1.77 18.87
CA PHE A 240 14.64 -2.95 18.08
C PHE A 240 14.36 -2.66 16.60
N SER A 241 15.24 -3.09 15.71
CA SER A 241 15.00 -3.08 14.27
C SER A 241 14.50 -4.48 13.86
N PRO A 242 13.23 -4.61 13.45
CA PRO A 242 12.68 -5.86 12.99
C PRO A 242 13.10 -6.11 11.54
N ILE A 243 13.57 -7.33 11.26
CA ILE A 243 14.02 -7.74 9.92
C ILE A 243 13.23 -8.97 9.49
N LYS A 244 12.60 -8.89 8.31
CA LYS A 244 11.87 -10.01 7.74
C LYS A 244 12.84 -11.10 7.30
N VAL A 245 12.62 -12.32 7.78
CA VAL A 245 13.39 -13.53 7.40
C VAL A 245 12.56 -14.41 6.48
N ASP A 246 11.26 -14.53 6.78
CA ASP A 246 10.26 -15.26 5.99
C ASP A 246 8.87 -14.62 6.22
N ASN A 247 7.82 -15.15 5.61
CA ASN A 247 6.43 -14.66 5.71
C ASN A 247 5.89 -14.55 7.14
N LYS A 248 6.34 -15.41 8.06
CA LYS A 248 5.98 -15.37 9.49
C LYS A 248 7.17 -15.27 10.42
N VAL A 249 8.38 -15.21 9.89
CA VAL A 249 9.62 -15.30 10.69
C VAL A 249 10.37 -13.99 10.61
N VAL A 250 10.77 -13.48 11.76
CA VAL A 250 11.49 -12.22 11.91
C VAL A 250 12.75 -12.42 12.73
N ALA A 251 13.69 -11.50 12.59
CA ALA A 251 14.80 -11.32 13.52
C ALA A 251 14.70 -9.93 14.14
N LEU A 252 15.01 -9.81 15.42
CA LEU A 252 14.99 -8.52 16.13
C LEU A 252 16.42 -8.12 16.46
N ARG A 253 16.89 -7.00 15.89
CA ARG A 253 18.19 -6.42 16.25
C ARG A 253 18.01 -5.34 17.31
N ASN A 254 18.66 -5.45 18.46
CA ASN A 254 18.65 -4.37 19.44
C ASN A 254 19.59 -3.24 19.00
N LEU A 255 19.17 -1.99 19.09
CA LEU A 255 19.95 -0.85 18.62
C LEU A 255 21.06 -0.42 19.60
N GLY A 256 20.97 -0.83 20.87
CA GLY A 256 21.96 -0.48 21.90
C GLY A 256 23.31 -1.19 21.73
N ASN A 257 23.31 -2.43 21.22
CA ASN A 257 24.54 -3.18 20.92
C ASN A 257 24.65 -3.67 19.47
N ASN A 258 23.67 -3.36 18.62
CA ASN A 258 23.59 -3.76 17.20
C ASN A 258 23.64 -5.30 16.98
N ASN A 259 23.32 -6.10 18.00
CA ASN A 259 23.22 -7.55 17.90
C ASN A 259 21.76 -8.00 17.74
N PHE A 260 21.58 -9.16 17.11
CA PHE A 260 20.32 -9.86 17.04
C PHE A 260 20.01 -10.57 18.36
N CYS A 261 18.74 -10.48 18.75
CA CYS A 261 18.17 -11.20 19.85
C CYS A 261 18.01 -12.67 19.46
N LYS A 262 18.46 -13.57 20.34
CA LYS A 262 18.29 -15.02 20.18
C LYS A 262 17.88 -15.68 21.49
N ARG A 263 17.31 -16.88 21.37
CA ARG A 263 17.20 -17.81 22.51
C ARG A 263 18.61 -18.23 22.95
N LEU A 264 18.89 -18.09 24.25
CA LEU A 264 20.18 -18.41 24.84
C LEU A 264 20.01 -19.11 26.20
N THR A 265 20.87 -20.11 26.44
CA THR A 265 21.03 -20.75 27.74
C THR A 265 22.46 -20.55 28.20
N THR A 266 22.65 -19.73 29.24
CA THR A 266 23.95 -19.44 29.85
C THR A 266 23.74 -18.77 31.21
N GLU A 267 24.79 -18.65 32.03
CA GLU A 267 24.75 -17.89 33.29
C GLU A 267 23.64 -18.33 34.28
N GLY A 268 23.19 -19.59 34.19
CA GLY A 268 22.08 -20.12 34.99
C GLY A 268 20.67 -19.79 34.44
N LYS A 269 20.58 -19.15 33.28
CA LYS A 269 19.32 -18.77 32.61
C LYS A 269 19.08 -19.75 31.49
N THR A 270 17.87 -20.31 31.40
CA THR A 270 17.52 -21.32 30.40
C THR A 270 16.62 -20.72 29.34
N SER A 271 17.01 -20.81 28.07
CA SER A 271 16.20 -20.40 26.92
C SER A 271 15.62 -18.97 27.05
N CYS A 272 16.40 -18.03 27.57
CA CYS A 272 16.00 -16.63 27.69
C CYS A 272 16.41 -15.82 26.45
N LEU A 273 15.72 -14.70 26.19
CA LEU A 273 16.03 -13.80 25.07
C LEU A 273 17.26 -12.94 25.40
N ASN A 274 18.24 -12.94 24.49
CA ASN A 274 19.50 -12.21 24.67
C ASN A 274 20.00 -11.64 23.33
N ALA A 275 20.45 -10.38 23.31
CA ALA A 275 21.05 -9.71 22.15
C ALA A 275 22.53 -10.11 21.99
N ALA A 276 22.77 -11.34 21.51
CA ALA A 276 24.07 -12.01 21.64
C ALA A 276 24.88 -12.17 20.34
N VAL A 277 24.26 -12.08 19.16
CA VAL A 277 24.89 -12.50 17.90
C VAL A 277 24.81 -11.42 16.83
N SER A 278 25.85 -11.29 16.00
CA SER A 278 25.92 -10.29 14.93
C SER A 278 25.23 -10.71 13.62
N THR A 279 24.80 -11.98 13.51
CA THR A 279 24.11 -12.54 12.34
C THR A 279 22.81 -13.24 12.74
N ILE A 280 21.91 -13.47 11.78
CA ILE A 280 20.62 -14.12 12.00
C ILE A 280 20.81 -15.65 12.09
N ALA A 281 21.34 -16.09 13.23
CA ALA A 281 21.46 -17.51 13.59
C ALA A 281 20.08 -18.18 13.73
N ARG A 282 20.05 -19.53 13.75
CA ARG A 282 18.81 -20.31 13.89
C ARG A 282 17.98 -19.85 15.09
N GLU A 283 18.60 -19.64 16.24
CA GLU A 283 17.91 -19.25 17.48
C GLU A 283 17.50 -17.77 17.52
N ALA A 284 17.91 -16.97 16.54
CA ALA A 284 17.51 -15.57 16.36
C ALA A 284 16.27 -15.41 15.46
N ARG A 285 15.77 -16.52 14.90
CA ARG A 285 14.59 -16.56 14.05
C ARG A 285 13.37 -16.77 14.93
N LEU A 286 12.51 -15.75 14.98
CA LEU A 286 11.31 -15.71 15.80
C LEU A 286 10.10 -15.81 14.88
N GLU A 287 9.30 -16.86 15.04
CA GLU A 287 7.98 -16.91 14.41
C GLU A 287 7.04 -15.93 15.13
N VAL A 288 6.29 -15.15 14.35
CA VAL A 288 5.34 -14.14 14.83
C VAL A 288 3.93 -14.66 14.62
N GLU A 289 3.14 -14.65 15.70
CA GLU A 289 1.71 -14.95 15.65
C GLU A 289 0.93 -13.74 16.18
N GLU A 290 -0.14 -13.33 15.47
CA GLU A 290 -1.06 -12.30 15.97
C GLU A 290 -1.88 -12.86 17.12
N LEU A 291 -2.04 -12.08 18.19
CA LEU A 291 -2.91 -12.42 19.30
C LEU A 291 -4.37 -12.05 19.00
N VAL A 292 -4.82 -12.34 17.79
CA VAL A 292 -6.13 -11.99 17.24
C VAL A 292 -6.84 -13.27 16.81
N LEU A 293 -8.00 -13.56 17.41
CA LEU A 293 -8.86 -14.70 17.08
C LEU A 293 -9.70 -14.43 15.84
N SER A 294 -10.22 -13.22 15.72
CA SER A 294 -11.05 -12.81 14.59
C SER A 294 -10.96 -11.30 14.36
N ARG A 295 -11.12 -10.92 13.10
CA ARG A 295 -11.08 -9.54 12.62
C ARG A 295 -12.34 -9.21 11.83
N SER A 296 -12.94 -8.06 12.12
CA SER A 296 -14.08 -7.53 11.38
C SER A 296 -13.77 -6.15 10.83
N ILE A 297 -13.97 -5.99 9.53
CA ILE A 297 -13.76 -4.75 8.77
C ILE A 297 -15.12 -4.16 8.40
N TYR A 298 -15.37 -2.92 8.81
CA TYR A 298 -16.65 -2.23 8.59
C TYR A 298 -16.45 -0.72 8.50
N ASN A 299 -17.53 0.02 8.22
CA ASN A 299 -17.50 1.47 7.98
C ASN A 299 -16.43 1.87 6.94
N VAL A 300 -16.35 1.11 5.85
CA VAL A 300 -15.45 1.41 4.74
C VAL A 300 -15.90 2.71 4.07
N ASN A 301 -14.98 3.66 3.99
CA ASN A 301 -15.20 4.97 3.38
C ASN A 301 -14.23 5.17 2.21
N TYR A 302 -14.77 5.12 0.99
CA TYR A 302 -14.00 5.28 -0.25
C TYR A 302 -13.70 6.75 -0.53
N ARG A 303 -12.43 7.04 -0.83
CA ARG A 303 -11.93 8.36 -1.21
C ARG A 303 -12.05 8.55 -2.71
N LEU A 304 -13.25 8.88 -3.18
CA LEU A 304 -13.53 8.98 -4.63
C LEU A 304 -12.74 10.11 -5.33
N MET A 305 -12.39 11.19 -4.62
CA MET A 305 -11.54 12.26 -5.15
C MET A 305 -10.12 11.78 -5.50
N ASP A 306 -9.62 10.80 -4.75
CA ASP A 306 -8.29 10.22 -4.92
C ASP A 306 -8.29 9.05 -5.92
N ALA A 307 -9.45 8.71 -6.48
CA ALA A 307 -9.57 7.53 -7.31
C ALA A 307 -8.94 7.70 -8.69
N ARG A 308 -8.51 6.58 -9.26
CA ARG A 308 -7.82 6.51 -10.54
C ARG A 308 -8.57 5.55 -11.47
N ILE A 309 -8.77 5.94 -12.72
CA ILE A 309 -9.31 5.05 -13.79
C ILE A 309 -8.25 4.95 -14.89
N TYR A 310 -7.94 3.72 -15.32
CA TYR A 310 -6.82 3.46 -16.23
C TYR A 310 -7.06 2.20 -17.07
N ASN A 311 -6.16 1.92 -18.03
CA ASN A 311 -6.25 0.75 -18.91
C ASN A 311 -7.59 0.65 -19.66
N GLN A 312 -8.13 1.79 -20.10
CA GLN A 312 -9.41 1.85 -20.79
C GLN A 312 -9.25 1.36 -22.24
N SER A 313 -10.10 0.41 -22.64
CA SER A 313 -10.14 -0.08 -24.03
C SER A 313 -11.57 -0.44 -24.44
N VAL A 314 -11.91 -0.15 -25.70
CA VAL A 314 -13.20 -0.53 -26.28
C VAL A 314 -13.14 -1.99 -26.71
N LEU A 315 -14.12 -2.78 -26.27
CA LEU A 315 -14.30 -4.18 -26.60
C LEU A 315 -15.61 -4.39 -27.34
N THR A 316 -15.59 -5.29 -28.33
CA THR A 316 -16.81 -5.85 -28.91
C THR A 316 -17.31 -6.99 -28.03
N MET A 317 -18.44 -6.77 -27.36
CA MET A 317 -19.04 -7.71 -26.41
C MET A 317 -19.84 -8.81 -27.10
N ALA A 318 -20.53 -8.46 -28.19
CA ALA A 318 -21.32 -9.39 -29.00
C ALA A 318 -21.48 -8.86 -30.42
N ASN A 319 -21.70 -9.78 -31.36
CA ASN A 319 -22.06 -9.48 -32.74
C ASN A 319 -23.32 -10.23 -33.13
N GLY A 320 -24.13 -9.62 -33.99
CA GLY A 320 -25.28 -10.24 -34.61
C GLY A 320 -25.52 -9.65 -36.00
N ASN A 321 -26.24 -10.38 -36.83
CA ASN A 321 -26.50 -9.97 -38.21
C ASN A 321 -28.00 -9.96 -38.47
N ALA A 322 -28.47 -8.95 -39.19
CA ALA A 322 -29.81 -8.86 -39.72
C ALA A 322 -29.75 -8.81 -41.24
N ILE A 323 -30.44 -9.74 -41.92
CA ILE A 323 -30.36 -9.89 -43.38
C ILE A 323 -31.73 -9.60 -43.98
N ASN A 324 -31.77 -8.73 -45.00
CA ASN A 324 -32.98 -8.45 -45.76
C ASN A 324 -32.77 -8.80 -47.24
N ARG A 325 -33.39 -9.90 -47.66
CA ARG A 325 -33.40 -10.36 -49.06
C ARG A 325 -34.61 -9.88 -49.85
N THR A 326 -35.40 -8.95 -49.31
CA THR A 326 -36.57 -8.39 -49.98
C THR A 326 -36.23 -7.06 -50.65
N GLN A 327 -37.13 -6.59 -51.51
CA GLN A 327 -36.98 -5.32 -52.23
C GLN A 327 -37.52 -4.11 -51.42
N VAL A 328 -37.97 -4.32 -50.18
CA VAL A 328 -38.49 -3.29 -49.28
C VAL A 328 -37.74 -3.33 -47.95
N PRO A 329 -37.58 -2.22 -47.21
CA PRO A 329 -36.97 -2.24 -45.89
C PRO A 329 -37.71 -3.18 -44.93
N ASN A 330 -36.97 -3.88 -44.07
CA ASN A 330 -37.53 -4.76 -43.05
C ASN A 330 -36.93 -4.45 -41.68
N THR A 331 -37.72 -4.54 -40.62
CA THR A 331 -37.23 -4.35 -39.25
C THR A 331 -37.00 -5.70 -38.60
N VAL A 332 -35.80 -5.90 -38.04
CA VAL A 332 -35.35 -7.17 -37.46
C VAL A 332 -34.87 -6.91 -36.04
N GLU A 333 -35.29 -7.77 -35.11
CA GLU A 333 -34.73 -7.81 -33.76
C GLU A 333 -33.52 -8.74 -33.72
N VAL A 334 -32.38 -8.18 -33.32
CA VAL A 334 -31.13 -8.92 -33.17
C VAL A 334 -30.88 -9.15 -31.68
N LYS A 335 -30.92 -10.41 -31.25
CA LYS A 335 -30.55 -10.81 -29.90
C LYS A 335 -29.03 -10.95 -29.80
N LEU A 336 -28.42 -10.24 -28.85
CA LEU A 336 -26.98 -10.26 -28.57
C LEU A 336 -26.75 -10.79 -27.17
N GLU A 337 -26.05 -11.92 -27.06
CA GLU A 337 -25.65 -12.52 -25.79
C GLU A 337 -24.17 -12.24 -25.53
N TYR A 338 -23.85 -11.80 -24.31
CA TYR A 338 -22.48 -11.47 -23.91
C TYR A 338 -22.25 -11.82 -22.44
N THR A 339 -20.98 -12.01 -22.06
CA THR A 339 -20.57 -12.25 -20.68
C THR A 339 -19.86 -11.01 -20.14
N GLU A 340 -20.35 -10.49 -19.03
CA GLU A 340 -19.67 -9.45 -18.27
C GLU A 340 -18.79 -10.09 -17.18
N THR A 341 -17.51 -9.73 -17.17
CA THR A 341 -16.56 -10.10 -16.12
C THR A 341 -16.26 -8.89 -15.24
N LYS A 342 -16.45 -9.05 -13.93
CA LYS A 342 -16.06 -8.07 -12.92
C LYS A 342 -15.01 -8.68 -12.00
N SER A 343 -13.99 -7.91 -11.63
CA SER A 343 -13.03 -8.30 -10.60
C SER A 343 -12.99 -7.28 -9.47
N GLN A 344 -12.82 -7.75 -8.25
CA GLN A 344 -12.86 -6.94 -7.03
C GLN A 344 -11.73 -7.38 -6.11
N THR A 345 -10.85 -6.46 -5.73
CA THR A 345 -9.76 -6.71 -4.78
C THR A 345 -9.71 -5.59 -3.76
N TRP A 346 -9.74 -5.93 -2.47
CA TRP A 346 -9.42 -5.01 -1.39
C TRP A 346 -8.05 -5.35 -0.84
N ASN A 347 -7.23 -4.35 -0.61
CA ASN A 347 -5.90 -4.51 -0.06
C ASN A 347 -5.66 -3.48 1.06
N ALA A 348 -4.69 -3.74 1.92
CA ALA A 348 -4.29 -2.88 3.03
C ALA A 348 -2.77 -2.99 3.24
N SER A 349 -2.16 -2.10 4.04
CA SER A 349 -0.72 -2.03 4.25
C SER A 349 -0.22 -3.06 5.26
N VAL A 350 -0.48 -4.34 4.99
CA VAL A 350 -0.09 -5.47 5.86
C VAL A 350 1.24 -6.07 5.38
N SER A 351 2.26 -6.10 6.26
CA SER A 351 3.59 -6.64 5.92
C SER A 351 3.73 -8.16 6.11
N LEU A 352 2.89 -8.77 6.96
CA LEU A 352 2.90 -10.20 7.28
C LEU A 352 1.52 -10.83 7.04
N LYS A 353 1.46 -11.96 6.33
CA LYS A 353 0.21 -12.69 6.08
C LYS A 353 -0.02 -13.74 7.17
N LEU A 354 -0.64 -13.33 8.28
CA LEU A 354 -0.69 -14.14 9.51
C LEU A 354 -1.94 -15.04 9.67
N GLY A 355 -2.79 -15.15 8.65
CA GLY A 355 -3.86 -16.15 8.62
C GLY A 355 -5.04 -15.87 9.56
N VAL A 356 -5.19 -14.64 10.04
CA VAL A 356 -6.33 -14.21 10.87
C VAL A 356 -7.62 -14.27 10.06
N THR A 357 -8.65 -14.94 10.60
CA THR A 357 -9.99 -14.98 10.01
C THR A 357 -10.57 -13.58 9.97
N THR A 358 -10.85 -13.07 8.77
CA THR A 358 -11.29 -11.70 8.53
C THR A 358 -12.64 -11.68 7.82
N SER A 359 -13.61 -10.94 8.37
CA SER A 359 -14.86 -10.59 7.71
C SER A 359 -14.85 -9.13 7.27
N ILE A 360 -15.49 -8.83 6.16
CA ILE A 360 -15.62 -7.46 5.63
C ILE A 360 -17.07 -7.16 5.27
N GLN A 361 -17.51 -5.95 5.59
CA GLN A 361 -18.76 -5.34 5.12
C GLN A 361 -18.44 -4.02 4.40
N THR A 362 -18.78 -3.93 3.12
CA THR A 362 -18.42 -2.76 2.29
C THR A 362 -19.29 -2.65 1.04
N GLY A 363 -19.41 -1.45 0.46
CA GLY A 363 -19.93 -1.28 -0.90
C GLY A 363 -18.88 -1.66 -1.95
N ILE A 364 -19.29 -1.92 -3.20
CA ILE A 364 -18.37 -2.25 -4.30
C ILE A 364 -18.26 -1.04 -5.26
N PRO A 365 -17.09 -0.37 -5.35
CA PRO A 365 -16.84 0.64 -6.37
C PRO A 365 -16.88 0.05 -7.78
N LEU A 366 -17.52 0.75 -8.72
CA LEU A 366 -17.60 0.39 -10.13
C LEU A 366 -17.42 1.63 -11.01
N ILE A 367 -16.89 1.44 -12.21
CA ILE A 367 -16.82 2.50 -13.21
C ILE A 367 -18.17 2.60 -13.91
N ALA A 368 -18.78 3.78 -13.90
CA ALA A 368 -20.02 4.13 -14.59
C ALA A 368 -19.91 5.53 -15.18
N GLU A 369 -20.26 5.70 -16.46
CA GLU A 369 -20.19 7.00 -17.16
C GLU A 369 -18.83 7.73 -17.02
N GLY A 370 -17.73 6.97 -16.92
CA GLY A 370 -16.38 7.52 -16.75
C GLY A 370 -16.08 8.05 -15.34
N LYS A 371 -16.94 7.79 -14.36
CA LYS A 371 -16.76 8.09 -12.93
C LYS A 371 -16.84 6.81 -12.10
N ILE A 372 -16.56 6.93 -10.81
CA ILE A 372 -16.70 5.83 -9.86
C ILE A 372 -17.97 6.02 -9.04
N GLU A 373 -18.78 4.97 -9.01
CA GLU A 373 -19.99 4.87 -8.20
C GLU A 373 -19.89 3.67 -7.26
N ILE A 374 -20.51 3.78 -6.08
CA ILE A 374 -20.58 2.67 -5.13
C ILE A 374 -21.88 1.90 -5.39
N SER A 375 -21.74 0.62 -5.70
CA SER A 375 -22.85 -0.28 -6.02
C SER A 375 -23.29 -1.09 -4.80
N ALA A 376 -23.79 -2.32 -5.01
CA ALA A 376 -24.32 -3.17 -3.96
C ALA A 376 -23.30 -3.48 -2.85
N GLU A 377 -23.83 -3.80 -1.66
CA GLU A 377 -23.03 -4.19 -0.52
C GLU A 377 -22.49 -5.63 -0.67
N PHE A 378 -21.22 -5.79 -0.31
CA PHE A 378 -20.54 -7.05 -0.10
C PHE A 378 -20.40 -7.30 1.40
N THR A 379 -20.82 -8.47 1.86
CA THR A 379 -20.55 -8.97 3.22
C THR A 379 -20.04 -10.40 3.14
N GLY A 380 -18.94 -10.71 3.81
CA GLY A 380 -18.46 -12.08 3.94
C GLY A 380 -17.00 -12.19 4.36
N GLU A 381 -16.49 -13.43 4.36
CA GLU A 381 -15.08 -13.68 4.60
C GLU A 381 -14.22 -13.16 3.44
N TYR A 382 -13.08 -12.57 3.82
CA TYR A 382 -12.15 -12.00 2.88
C TYR A 382 -10.71 -12.06 3.41
N GLN A 383 -9.76 -12.22 2.50
CA GLN A 383 -8.34 -12.17 2.81
C GLN A 383 -7.74 -11.05 1.97
N TRP A 384 -6.99 -10.15 2.60
CA TRP A 384 -6.40 -8.99 1.92
C TRP A 384 -5.60 -9.40 0.68
N GLY A 385 -5.89 -8.74 -0.44
CA GLY A 385 -5.27 -9.00 -1.74
C GLY A 385 -5.87 -10.17 -2.53
N SER A 386 -6.90 -10.86 -2.02
CA SER A 386 -7.58 -11.91 -2.78
C SER A 386 -8.55 -11.33 -3.80
N THR A 387 -8.32 -11.57 -5.09
CA THR A 387 -9.25 -11.11 -6.13
C THR A 387 -10.48 -12.01 -6.20
N LYS A 388 -11.68 -11.39 -6.15
CA LYS A 388 -12.96 -12.05 -6.44
C LYS A 388 -13.39 -11.71 -7.85
N GLU A 389 -13.67 -12.73 -8.66
CA GLU A 389 -14.20 -12.58 -10.01
C GLU A 389 -15.65 -13.05 -10.07
N SER A 390 -16.49 -12.31 -10.81
CA SER A 390 -17.85 -12.70 -11.12
C SER A 390 -18.09 -12.60 -12.61
N ASN A 391 -18.65 -13.66 -13.21
CA ASN A 391 -19.07 -13.69 -14.60
C ASN A 391 -20.60 -13.76 -14.66
N THR A 392 -21.22 -12.86 -15.42
CA THR A 392 -22.66 -12.84 -15.62
C THR A 392 -22.96 -12.82 -17.10
N THR A 393 -23.68 -13.85 -17.58
CA THR A 393 -24.16 -13.88 -18.96
C THR A 393 -25.46 -13.08 -19.05
N LEU A 394 -25.44 -12.08 -19.93
CA LEU A 394 -26.54 -11.17 -20.19
C LEU A 394 -26.96 -11.29 -21.64
N ALA A 395 -28.20 -10.88 -21.92
CA ALA A 395 -28.73 -10.79 -23.26
C ALA A 395 -29.39 -9.43 -23.43
N THR A 396 -29.23 -8.85 -24.62
CA THR A 396 -29.93 -7.64 -25.01
C THR A 396 -30.47 -7.77 -26.42
N THR A 397 -31.52 -7.03 -26.73
CA THR A 397 -32.17 -7.04 -28.04
C THR A 397 -32.04 -5.66 -28.67
N TYR A 398 -31.57 -5.62 -29.90
CA TYR A 398 -31.47 -4.39 -30.68
C TYR A 398 -32.35 -4.50 -31.94
N THR A 399 -33.26 -3.54 -32.10
CA THR A 399 -34.15 -3.47 -33.25
C THR A 399 -33.51 -2.61 -34.33
N VAL A 400 -33.28 -3.18 -35.52
CA VAL A 400 -32.63 -2.49 -36.64
C VAL A 400 -33.48 -2.57 -37.90
N THR A 401 -33.57 -1.47 -38.64
CA THR A 401 -34.17 -1.45 -39.98
C THR A 401 -33.09 -1.76 -41.02
N VAL A 402 -33.30 -2.84 -41.77
CA VAL A 402 -32.37 -3.36 -42.77
C VAL A 402 -32.87 -2.95 -44.16
N PRO A 403 -32.12 -2.15 -44.93
CA PRO A 403 -32.49 -1.77 -46.29
C PRO A 403 -32.71 -2.97 -47.24
N PRO A 404 -33.38 -2.77 -48.39
CA PRO A 404 -33.54 -3.81 -49.40
C PRO A 404 -32.19 -4.40 -49.84
N MET A 405 -32.12 -5.72 -49.98
CA MET A 405 -30.93 -6.42 -50.50
C MET A 405 -29.63 -6.09 -49.75
N THR A 406 -29.69 -5.93 -48.43
CA THR A 406 -28.52 -5.66 -47.57
C THR A 406 -28.47 -6.58 -46.34
N MET A 407 -27.28 -6.66 -45.75
CA MET A 407 -27.05 -7.17 -44.41
C MET A 407 -26.64 -6.01 -43.51
N VAL A 408 -27.22 -5.92 -42.32
CA VAL A 408 -26.73 -5.04 -41.26
C VAL A 408 -26.07 -5.88 -40.19
N LYS A 409 -24.78 -5.66 -39.98
CA LYS A 409 -24.04 -6.18 -38.84
C LYS A 409 -24.27 -5.26 -37.65
N VAL A 410 -24.68 -5.82 -36.52
CA VAL A 410 -24.89 -5.12 -35.25
C VAL A 410 -23.81 -5.58 -34.28
N SER A 411 -23.04 -4.64 -33.74
CA SER A 411 -22.02 -4.88 -32.73
C SER A 411 -22.39 -4.17 -31.43
N LEU A 412 -22.42 -4.92 -30.32
CA LEU A 412 -22.49 -4.33 -28.98
C LEU A 412 -21.06 -4.04 -28.53
N LEU A 413 -20.76 -2.77 -28.28
CA LEU A 413 -19.46 -2.31 -27.80
C LEU A 413 -19.57 -1.90 -26.33
N ALA A 414 -18.51 -2.11 -25.55
CA ALA A 414 -18.37 -1.59 -24.20
C ALA A 414 -16.93 -1.14 -23.95
N THR A 415 -16.71 -0.28 -22.96
CA THR A 415 -15.37 0.07 -22.50
C THR A 415 -15.02 -0.79 -21.30
N LYS A 416 -13.92 -1.54 -21.36
CA LYS A 416 -13.34 -2.20 -20.20
C LYS A 416 -12.31 -1.27 -19.60
N GLY A 417 -12.40 -1.04 -18.29
CA GLY A 417 -11.44 -0.21 -17.55
C GLY A 417 -11.08 -0.84 -16.20
N SER A 418 -9.96 -0.39 -15.66
CA SER A 418 -9.54 -0.67 -14.28
C SER A 418 -9.70 0.58 -13.43
N CYS A 419 -10.01 0.42 -12.16
CA CYS A 419 -10.02 1.51 -11.21
C CYS A 419 -9.30 1.15 -9.92
N ASP A 420 -8.65 2.14 -9.32
CA ASP A 420 -8.09 2.07 -7.98
C ASP A 420 -8.76 3.14 -7.11
N VAL A 421 -9.22 2.77 -5.91
CA VAL A 421 -9.96 3.66 -4.99
C VAL A 421 -9.41 3.52 -3.58
N PRO A 422 -8.72 4.54 -3.05
CA PRO A 422 -8.24 4.51 -1.67
C PRO A 422 -9.42 4.49 -0.70
N PHE A 423 -9.26 3.87 0.45
CA PHE A 423 -10.31 3.85 1.48
C PHE A 423 -9.76 3.78 2.89
N SER A 424 -10.52 4.36 3.81
CA SER A 424 -10.36 4.18 5.26
C SER A 424 -11.43 3.22 5.79
N TYR A 425 -11.16 2.57 6.92
CA TYR A 425 -12.08 1.59 7.51
C TYR A 425 -11.90 1.48 9.02
N ASN A 426 -12.90 0.91 9.69
CA ASN A 426 -12.76 0.47 11.08
C ASN A 426 -12.43 -1.01 11.12
N GLN A 427 -11.39 -1.35 11.87
CA GLN A 427 -10.98 -2.70 12.18
C GLN A 427 -11.33 -3.01 13.63
N ARG A 428 -12.15 -4.04 13.85
CA ARG A 428 -12.39 -4.59 15.19
C ARG A 428 -11.74 -5.96 15.30
N ASP A 429 -10.76 -6.05 16.18
CA ASP A 429 -10.04 -7.28 16.50
C ASP A 429 -10.55 -7.84 17.82
N THR A 430 -10.87 -9.12 17.84
CA THR A 430 -11.10 -9.89 19.08
C THR A 430 -9.81 -10.61 19.43
N LEU A 431 -9.18 -10.22 20.53
CA LEU A 431 -7.92 -10.79 20.98
C LEU A 431 -8.09 -12.18 21.61
N THR A 432 -6.99 -12.91 21.79
CA THR A 432 -6.99 -14.23 22.44
C THR A 432 -7.50 -14.22 23.89
N ASN A 433 -7.41 -13.08 24.58
CA ASN A 433 -7.96 -12.88 25.92
C ASN A 433 -9.46 -12.47 25.92
N GLY A 434 -10.10 -12.40 24.75
CA GLY A 434 -11.50 -12.00 24.58
C GLY A 434 -11.74 -10.48 24.54
N GLN A 435 -10.73 -9.66 24.76
CA GLN A 435 -10.83 -8.20 24.62
C GLN A 435 -11.09 -7.82 23.15
N GLN A 436 -11.96 -6.83 22.95
CA GLN A 436 -12.18 -6.23 21.64
C GLN A 436 -11.47 -4.89 21.55
N ILE A 437 -10.68 -4.71 20.49
CA ILE A 437 -10.01 -3.45 20.18
C ILE A 437 -10.52 -2.97 18.83
N THR A 438 -10.90 -1.70 18.76
CA THR A 438 -11.30 -1.06 17.50
C THR A 438 -10.28 0.02 17.14
N SER A 439 -9.80 -0.03 15.90
CA SER A 439 -8.86 0.93 15.34
C SER A 439 -9.40 1.46 14.01
N THR A 440 -9.19 2.75 13.74
CA THR A 440 -9.45 3.33 12.42
C THR A 440 -8.17 3.25 11.59
N MET A 441 -8.28 2.69 10.40
CA MET A 441 -7.20 2.53 9.44
C MET A 441 -7.47 3.39 8.20
N ASP A 442 -6.41 3.88 7.55
CA ASP A 442 -6.48 4.69 6.33
C ASP A 442 -5.30 4.37 5.41
N ASP A 443 -5.22 3.10 5.06
CA ASP A 443 -4.14 2.46 4.30
C ASP A 443 -4.68 1.48 3.25
N GLY A 444 -6.00 1.51 3.00
CA GLY A 444 -6.71 0.60 2.12
C GLY A 444 -6.70 1.07 0.66
N ILE A 445 -6.59 0.12 -0.27
CA ILE A 445 -6.74 0.35 -1.71
C ILE A 445 -7.64 -0.72 -2.33
N TYR A 446 -8.71 -0.28 -2.98
CA TYR A 446 -9.58 -1.15 -3.76
C TYR A 446 -9.12 -1.12 -5.21
N THR A 447 -9.02 -2.28 -5.86
CA THR A 447 -8.79 -2.41 -7.30
C THR A 447 -9.95 -3.18 -7.93
N GLY A 448 -10.60 -2.54 -8.92
CA GLY A 448 -11.74 -3.09 -9.63
C GLY A 448 -11.54 -3.11 -11.14
N ILE A 449 -12.16 -4.07 -11.82
CA ILE A 449 -12.28 -4.10 -13.29
C ILE A 449 -13.73 -4.35 -13.63
N ASN A 450 -14.30 -3.55 -14.53
CA ASN A 450 -15.64 -3.77 -15.08
C ASN A 450 -15.77 -3.20 -16.49
N CYS A 451 -16.86 -3.58 -17.18
CA CYS A 451 -17.27 -2.96 -18.43
C CYS A 451 -18.29 -1.85 -18.16
N PHE A 452 -18.25 -0.78 -18.95
CA PHE A 452 -19.15 0.37 -18.86
C PHE A 452 -19.32 1.05 -20.23
N ASN A 453 -20.18 2.06 -20.34
CA ASN A 453 -20.46 2.79 -21.59
C ASN A 453 -20.86 1.86 -22.76
N PHE A 454 -21.83 0.98 -22.53
CA PHE A 454 -22.36 0.09 -23.56
C PHE A 454 -23.05 0.89 -24.68
N LYS A 455 -22.74 0.56 -25.94
CA LYS A 455 -23.34 1.19 -27.12
C LYS A 455 -23.47 0.20 -28.27
N TYR A 456 -24.42 0.45 -29.16
CA TYR A 456 -24.57 -0.29 -30.41
C TYR A 456 -23.88 0.43 -31.55
N GLU A 457 -23.26 -0.34 -32.43
CA GLU A 457 -22.72 0.10 -33.71
C GLU A 457 -23.29 -0.77 -34.82
N THR A 458 -23.69 -0.15 -35.93
CA THR A 458 -24.23 -0.85 -37.09
C THR A 458 -23.37 -0.60 -38.32
N GLN A 459 -23.18 -1.64 -39.13
CA GLN A 459 -22.48 -1.56 -40.40
C GLN A 459 -23.32 -2.24 -41.48
N GLU A 460 -23.59 -1.51 -42.56
CA GLU A 460 -24.32 -2.02 -43.71
C GLU A 460 -23.37 -2.66 -44.73
N GLU A 461 -23.75 -3.84 -45.25
CA GLU A 461 -23.07 -4.54 -46.32
C GLU A 461 -24.08 -4.90 -47.41
N LYS A 462 -23.71 -4.69 -48.68
CA LYS A 462 -24.55 -5.11 -49.81
C LYS A 462 -24.47 -6.63 -49.98
N LEU A 463 -25.62 -7.26 -50.26
CA LEU A 463 -25.73 -8.70 -50.48
C LEU A 463 -25.26 -9.15 -51.87
#